data_AF-A0A812S3R4-F1
#
_entry.id   AF-A0A812S3R4-F1
#
_cell.length_a   1.000
_cell.length_b   1.000
_cell.length_c   1.000
_cell.angle_alpha   90.00
_cell.angle_beta   90.00
_cell.angle_gamma   90.00
#
_symmetry.space_group_name_H-M   'P 1'
#
loop_
_entity.id
_entity.type
_entity.pdbx_description
1 polymer ?
#
loop_
_entity_poly.entity_id
_entity_poly.type
_entity_poly.pdbx_seq_one_letter_code
_entity_poly.pdbx_strand_id
1 'polypeptide(L)'
;MVWLTMSRAVKPRLQNAIVAVTALCCFTSCLETLAFFDDCEATAAAAEDFDTGLGFTLQAADCSTYRQLLSAVSLLCLLAFLVEFLARCWCHPRPWKMFLHPTGVADVLVISGSLPITLACLGGFAVSHWQRNFAITLRLWRLAALERFVPAFGDFLEVLAGRGYQLLQVCYVLTSFWFILAAYNWYFLHSEFQVTSEDKSFACWYSNFWFAMQFTLIHMSGDYPMTEYPVKVRLVHACSLFSAWAFVTMPAAMLTSAFHDALEKRRLLASQKRNQALCKIVRLLRRIILRRRFRGVADRALAQHSKQLTSVGLARQKYPRLAWLLMFLHSDGTYLFVLGTATLFHIGVASLRTIPELEPQAIAWDVAMFPLILFFVLNFAGRGSTAFMNPTYRCSTLFFVTSYQRLLQLLAFGLYFHHLAAPNDERRLKRACAAQISFIVNFGQILGTSSLLNLVWAEIRESLIVMSFVSGTFWVLSATLWYLAEGPDQGMTDMFSTLYYTCIFLLGEWCSFDFSPVGAGLSMLYSIVGVGLNAMPMAAVQDALTNMTDSGAYHLMVERRRLIHSTSNLRSSEEADARLANYRPRRTEVEMQVIDSLDQPIF
;
A
#
# COMPACT_ATOMS: atom_id res chain seq x y z
N MET A 1 -1.83 33.86 -14.50
CA MET A 1 -0.60 34.68 -14.66
C MET A 1 0.27 34.72 -13.40
N VAL A 2 -0.26 34.93 -12.19
CA VAL A 2 0.53 34.96 -10.93
C VAL A 2 1.23 33.62 -10.59
N TRP A 3 0.66 32.48 -11.02
CA TRP A 3 1.28 31.15 -10.82
C TRP A 3 2.51 30.90 -11.71
N LEU A 4 2.64 31.65 -12.82
CA LEU A 4 3.78 31.57 -13.73
C LEU A 4 4.97 32.42 -13.24
N THR A 5 4.75 33.43 -12.39
CA THR A 5 5.78 34.36 -11.91
C THR A 5 6.41 33.98 -10.56
N MET A 6 5.85 33.01 -9.83
CA MET A 6 6.49 32.50 -8.60
C MET A 6 7.81 31.78 -8.90
N SER A 7 8.86 32.14 -8.14
CA SER A 7 10.21 31.58 -8.27
C SER A 7 10.19 30.04 -8.19
N ARG A 8 11.06 29.39 -8.99
CA ARG A 8 11.20 27.92 -9.05
C ARG A 8 11.45 27.26 -7.69
N ALA A 9 11.95 28.01 -6.69
CA ALA A 9 12.23 27.50 -5.36
C ALA A 9 11.01 27.52 -4.40
N VAL A 10 10.03 28.41 -4.64
CA VAL A 10 8.82 28.52 -3.80
C VAL A 10 7.79 27.46 -4.17
N LYS A 11 7.72 27.11 -5.47
CA LYS A 11 6.78 26.13 -6.01
C LYS A 11 6.74 24.78 -5.26
N PRO A 12 7.86 24.09 -4.99
CA PRO A 12 7.80 22.79 -4.33
C PRO A 12 7.35 22.87 -2.86
N ARG A 13 7.72 23.93 -2.13
CA ARG A 13 7.31 24.09 -0.72
C ARG A 13 5.82 24.38 -0.60
N LEU A 14 5.30 25.28 -1.44
CA LEU A 14 3.88 25.60 -1.46
C LEU A 14 3.06 24.41 -1.93
N GLN A 15 3.53 23.68 -2.95
CA GLN A 15 2.89 22.45 -3.39
C GLN A 15 2.85 21.41 -2.27
N ASN A 16 3.95 21.18 -1.56
CA ASN A 16 3.99 20.25 -0.43
C ASN A 16 3.08 20.68 0.72
N ALA A 17 2.98 21.99 1.01
CA ALA A 17 2.06 22.50 2.02
C ALA A 17 0.59 22.28 1.62
N ILE A 18 0.25 22.56 0.35
CA ILE A 18 -1.10 22.29 -0.18
C ILE A 18 -1.40 20.79 -0.14
N VAL A 19 -0.44 19.94 -0.49
CA VAL A 19 -0.58 18.47 -0.38
C VAL A 19 -0.84 18.08 1.06
N ALA A 20 -0.03 18.56 2.00
CA ALA A 20 -0.16 18.22 3.41
C ALA A 20 -1.49 18.68 3.98
N VAL A 21 -1.93 19.90 3.66
CA VAL A 21 -3.24 20.43 4.08
C VAL A 21 -4.36 19.63 3.45
N THR A 22 -4.31 19.34 2.14
CA THR A 22 -5.35 18.57 1.45
C THR A 22 -5.43 17.14 2.01
N ALA A 23 -4.29 16.49 2.22
CA ALA A 23 -4.21 15.16 2.82
C ALA A 23 -4.73 15.16 4.26
N LEU A 24 -4.36 16.17 5.06
CA LEU A 24 -4.88 16.34 6.41
C LEU A 24 -6.39 16.56 6.39
N CYS A 25 -6.91 17.43 5.52
CA CYS A 25 -8.35 17.67 5.37
C CYS A 25 -9.10 16.41 4.91
N CYS A 26 -8.52 15.62 4.01
CA CYS A 26 -9.09 14.34 3.60
C CYS A 26 -9.12 13.36 4.78
N PHE A 27 -8.00 13.25 5.50
CA PHE A 27 -7.88 12.37 6.65
C PHE A 27 -8.83 12.77 7.79
N THR A 28 -8.87 14.05 8.17
CA THR A 28 -9.79 14.56 9.21
C THR A 28 -11.24 14.40 8.78
N SER A 29 -11.55 14.57 7.49
CA SER A 29 -12.89 14.36 6.97
C SER A 29 -13.30 12.88 6.94
N CYS A 30 -12.35 11.97 6.64
CA CYS A 30 -12.58 10.54 6.76
C CYS A 30 -12.79 10.15 8.22
N LEU A 31 -11.96 10.66 9.14
CA LEU A 31 -12.13 10.42 10.57
C LEU A 31 -13.44 11.00 11.12
N GLU A 32 -13.82 12.21 10.72
CA GLU A 32 -15.13 12.78 11.05
C GLU A 32 -16.24 11.90 10.52
N THR A 33 -16.14 11.45 9.26
CA THR A 33 -17.12 10.56 8.63
C THR A 33 -17.23 9.24 9.40
N LEU A 34 -16.08 8.65 9.77
CA LEU A 34 -16.00 7.42 10.56
C LEU A 34 -16.64 7.60 11.94
N ALA A 35 -16.28 8.68 12.64
CA ALA A 35 -16.82 9.02 13.96
C ALA A 35 -18.28 9.48 13.92
N PHE A 36 -18.80 9.87 12.76
CA PHE A 36 -20.20 10.26 12.61
C PHE A 36 -21.14 9.05 12.54
N PHE A 37 -20.65 7.92 12.03
CA PHE A 37 -21.42 6.68 11.94
C PHE A 37 -21.49 5.91 13.26
N ASP A 38 -20.59 6.20 14.19
CA ASP A 38 -20.78 5.88 15.59
C ASP A 38 -21.81 6.88 16.14
N ASP A 39 -23.07 6.46 16.29
CA ASP A 39 -24.06 7.22 17.07
C ASP A 39 -23.57 7.31 18.53
N CYS A 40 -22.69 8.28 18.82
CA CYS A 40 -22.17 8.52 20.16
C CYS A 40 -23.30 8.68 21.19
N GLU A 41 -24.49 9.10 20.77
CA GLU A 41 -25.66 9.22 21.66
C GLU A 41 -26.22 7.85 22.06
N ALA A 42 -26.22 6.86 21.16
CA ALA A 42 -26.69 5.51 21.47
C ALA A 42 -25.65 4.72 22.29
N THR A 43 -24.36 4.89 21.99
CA THR A 43 -23.26 4.22 22.72
C THR A 43 -22.92 4.89 24.05
N ALA A 44 -22.94 6.22 24.16
CA ALA A 44 -22.71 6.92 25.43
C ALA A 44 -23.86 6.74 26.43
N ALA A 45 -25.07 6.43 25.96
CA ALA A 45 -26.18 6.06 26.83
C ALA A 45 -26.04 4.63 27.40
N ALA A 46 -25.19 3.79 26.80
CA ALA A 46 -25.06 2.37 27.13
C ALA A 46 -23.72 1.97 27.77
N ALA A 47 -22.65 2.76 27.65
CA ALA A 47 -21.31 2.40 28.10
C ALA A 47 -20.77 3.34 29.19
N GLU A 48 -20.31 2.78 30.32
CA GLU A 48 -19.70 3.53 31.43
C GLU A 48 -18.29 4.08 31.14
N ASP A 49 -17.61 3.66 30.07
CA ASP A 49 -16.40 4.29 29.53
C ASP A 49 -16.11 3.67 28.15
N PHE A 50 -16.05 4.47 27.08
CA PHE A 50 -15.72 3.97 25.73
C PHE A 50 -14.19 3.89 25.57
N ASP A 51 -13.65 2.67 25.64
CA ASP A 51 -12.23 2.40 25.34
C ASP A 51 -12.04 2.39 23.82
N THR A 52 -11.34 3.39 23.30
CA THR A 52 -11.02 3.51 21.86
C THR A 52 -10.10 2.41 21.32
N GLY A 53 -9.66 1.45 22.15
CA GLY A 53 -8.69 0.42 21.81
C GLY A 53 -7.25 0.95 21.66
N LEU A 54 -7.10 2.26 21.46
CA LEU A 54 -5.83 2.99 21.46
C LEU A 54 -5.37 3.37 22.88
N GLY A 55 -6.13 3.02 23.91
CA GLY A 55 -5.83 3.32 25.31
C GLY A 55 -6.27 4.71 25.78
N PHE A 56 -7.17 5.35 25.03
CA PHE A 56 -7.87 6.56 25.47
C PHE A 56 -9.32 6.20 25.77
N THR A 57 -9.79 6.50 26.98
CA THR A 57 -11.22 6.47 27.33
C THR A 57 -11.79 7.86 27.08
N LEU A 58 -12.88 7.96 26.32
CA LEU A 58 -13.58 9.22 26.04
C LEU A 58 -14.81 9.33 26.95
N GLN A 59 -14.91 10.42 27.71
CA GLN A 59 -16.11 10.69 28.52
C GLN A 59 -17.23 11.29 27.66
N ALA A 60 -18.49 11.06 28.04
CA ALA A 60 -19.65 11.53 27.28
C ALA A 60 -19.71 13.07 27.11
N ALA A 61 -19.25 13.84 28.11
CA ALA A 61 -19.17 15.30 28.02
C ALA A 61 -18.21 15.78 26.90
N ASP A 62 -17.15 15.01 26.66
CA ASP A 62 -16.16 15.31 25.62
C ASP A 62 -16.70 15.06 24.20
N CYS A 63 -17.73 14.21 24.05
CA CYS A 63 -18.29 13.88 22.74
C CYS A 63 -18.95 15.09 22.07
N SER A 64 -19.66 15.93 22.83
CA SER A 64 -20.31 17.14 22.28
C SER A 64 -19.28 18.17 21.78
N THR A 65 -18.23 18.39 22.57
CA THR A 65 -17.11 19.29 22.23
C THR A 65 -16.34 18.76 21.03
N TYR A 66 -16.06 17.45 21.00
CA TYR A 66 -15.40 16.79 19.89
C TYR A 66 -16.20 16.90 18.58
N ARG A 67 -17.52 16.71 18.65
CA ARG A 67 -18.42 16.87 17.49
C ARG A 67 -18.43 18.30 16.96
N GLN A 68 -18.46 19.30 17.84
CA GLN A 68 -18.37 20.71 17.44
C GLN A 68 -17.01 21.04 16.81
N LEU A 69 -15.91 20.54 17.38
CA LEU A 69 -14.57 20.72 16.84
C LEU A 69 -14.46 20.09 15.44
N LEU A 70 -14.93 18.85 15.27
CA LEU A 70 -14.93 18.17 13.98
C LEU A 70 -15.77 18.91 12.94
N SER A 71 -16.97 19.38 13.31
CA SER A 71 -17.83 20.18 12.41
C SER A 71 -17.16 21.49 11.98
N ALA A 72 -16.51 22.19 12.91
CA ALA A 72 -15.75 23.41 12.61
C ALA A 72 -14.57 23.13 11.66
N VAL A 73 -13.83 22.05 11.90
CA VAL A 73 -12.75 21.59 11.00
C VAL A 73 -13.33 21.24 9.63
N SER A 74 -14.46 20.54 9.56
CA SER A 74 -15.14 20.17 8.31
C SER A 74 -15.54 21.38 7.48
N LEU A 75 -16.11 22.40 8.14
CA LEU A 75 -16.48 23.66 7.51
C LEU A 75 -15.24 24.39 6.95
N LEU A 76 -14.16 24.48 7.73
CA LEU A 76 -12.91 25.09 7.27
C LEU A 76 -12.34 24.35 6.05
N CYS A 77 -12.35 23.01 6.09
CA CYS A 77 -11.93 22.17 4.97
C CYS A 77 -12.80 22.44 3.73
N LEU A 78 -14.13 22.47 3.88
CA LEU A 78 -15.06 22.74 2.79
C LEU A 78 -14.81 24.11 2.16
N LEU A 79 -14.63 25.14 2.97
CA LEU A 79 -14.33 26.49 2.47
C LEU A 79 -13.01 26.52 1.70
N ALA A 80 -11.96 25.87 2.22
CA ALA A 80 -10.67 25.76 1.54
C ALA A 80 -10.81 25.04 0.19
N PHE A 81 -11.51 23.89 0.14
CA PHE A 81 -11.78 23.14 -1.09
C PHE A 81 -12.61 23.94 -2.09
N LEU A 82 -13.64 24.64 -1.63
CA LEU A 82 -14.50 25.45 -2.48
C LEU A 82 -13.73 26.62 -3.12
N VAL A 83 -12.96 27.36 -2.33
CA VAL A 83 -12.11 28.45 -2.82
C VAL A 83 -11.09 27.93 -3.84
N GLU A 84 -10.46 26.80 -3.55
CA GLU A 84 -9.50 26.16 -4.44
C GLU A 84 -10.14 25.69 -5.76
N PHE A 85 -11.33 25.09 -5.70
CA PHE A 85 -12.09 24.65 -6.86
C PHE A 85 -12.55 25.83 -7.73
N LEU A 86 -13.07 26.90 -7.13
CA LEU A 86 -13.47 28.12 -7.83
C LEU A 86 -12.26 28.80 -8.49
N ALA A 87 -11.12 28.88 -7.78
CA ALA A 87 -9.88 29.42 -8.33
C ALA A 87 -9.39 28.62 -9.54
N ARG A 88 -9.48 27.29 -9.50
CA ARG A 88 -9.15 26.43 -10.66
C ARG A 88 -10.12 26.65 -11.82
N CYS A 89 -11.42 26.71 -11.55
CA CYS A 89 -12.42 26.98 -12.59
C CYS A 89 -12.16 28.34 -13.28
N TRP A 90 -11.81 29.36 -12.49
CA TRP A 90 -11.49 30.70 -12.99
C TRP A 90 -10.20 30.73 -13.81
N CYS A 91 -9.18 29.96 -13.41
CA CYS A 91 -7.90 29.92 -14.10
C CYS A 91 -7.88 29.03 -15.35
N HIS A 92 -8.83 28.10 -15.48
CA HIS A 92 -8.84 27.15 -16.58
C HIS A 92 -9.41 27.81 -17.86
N PRO A 93 -8.73 27.69 -19.03
CA PRO A 93 -9.17 28.36 -20.25
C PRO A 93 -10.52 27.85 -20.78
N ARG A 94 -10.96 26.67 -20.35
CA ARG A 94 -12.25 26.06 -20.69
C ARG A 94 -12.87 25.44 -19.45
N PRO A 95 -13.61 26.20 -18.61
CA PRO A 95 -14.06 25.72 -17.31
C PRO A 95 -14.94 24.47 -17.41
N TRP A 96 -15.79 24.36 -18.43
CA TRP A 96 -16.64 23.18 -18.67
C TRP A 96 -15.86 21.87 -18.83
N LYS A 97 -14.66 21.90 -19.42
CA LYS A 97 -13.80 20.70 -19.52
C LYS A 97 -13.26 20.26 -18.16
N MET A 98 -13.08 21.20 -17.24
CA MET A 98 -12.64 20.89 -15.88
C MET A 98 -13.77 20.21 -15.10
N PHE A 99 -15.02 20.67 -15.24
CA PHE A 99 -16.18 20.02 -14.61
C PHE A 99 -16.37 18.56 -15.05
N LEU A 100 -16.08 18.25 -16.32
CA LEU A 100 -16.18 16.89 -16.86
C LEU A 100 -14.94 16.04 -16.61
N HIS A 101 -13.83 16.63 -16.14
CA HIS A 101 -12.64 15.87 -15.78
C HIS A 101 -12.92 15.06 -14.50
N PRO A 102 -12.44 13.81 -14.35
CA PRO A 102 -12.71 12.97 -13.18
C PRO A 102 -12.46 13.67 -11.83
N THR A 103 -11.39 14.47 -11.75
CA THR A 103 -11.09 15.27 -10.55
C THR A 103 -12.09 16.40 -10.31
N GLY A 104 -12.60 17.05 -11.35
CA GLY A 104 -13.63 18.08 -11.21
C GLY A 104 -14.99 17.49 -10.83
N VAL A 105 -15.33 16.32 -11.37
CA VAL A 105 -16.52 15.57 -10.97
C VAL A 105 -16.43 15.20 -9.48
N ALA A 106 -15.30 14.66 -9.03
CA ALA A 106 -15.07 14.35 -7.61
C ALA A 106 -15.23 15.60 -6.73
N ASP A 107 -14.65 16.74 -7.13
CA ASP A 107 -14.78 17.99 -6.38
C ASP A 107 -16.24 18.46 -6.25
N VAL A 108 -17.02 18.35 -7.34
CA VAL A 108 -18.44 18.69 -7.35
C VAL A 108 -19.23 17.76 -6.45
N LEU A 109 -18.99 16.44 -6.51
CA LEU A 109 -19.63 15.46 -5.63
C LEU A 109 -19.34 15.78 -4.16
N VAL A 110 -18.08 16.07 -3.84
CA VAL A 110 -17.66 16.46 -2.49
C VAL A 110 -18.39 17.72 -2.01
N ILE A 111 -18.41 18.78 -2.83
CA ILE A 111 -19.07 20.04 -2.46
C ILE A 111 -20.58 19.80 -2.28
N SER A 112 -21.19 19.02 -3.18
CA SER A 112 -22.62 18.70 -3.14
C SER A 112 -23.03 17.86 -1.92
N GLY A 113 -22.17 16.96 -1.43
CA GLY A 113 -22.41 16.22 -0.18
C GLY A 113 -22.06 17.02 1.07
N SER A 114 -21.04 17.88 0.99
CA SER A 114 -20.59 18.66 2.15
C SER A 114 -21.56 19.78 2.50
N LEU A 115 -22.04 20.51 1.49
CA LEU A 115 -22.80 21.75 1.66
C LEU A 115 -24.14 21.55 2.41
N PRO A 116 -25.01 20.56 2.07
CA PRO A 116 -26.29 20.39 2.76
C PRO A 116 -26.13 20.07 4.24
N ILE A 117 -25.16 19.22 4.60
CA ILE A 117 -24.88 18.87 5.99
C ILE A 117 -24.37 20.10 6.75
N THR A 118 -23.46 20.87 6.15
CA THR A 118 -22.94 22.09 6.77
C THR A 118 -24.04 23.13 6.99
N LEU A 119 -24.94 23.32 6.01
CA LEU A 119 -26.10 24.22 6.14
C LEU A 119 -27.09 23.73 7.21
N ALA A 120 -27.28 22.42 7.34
CA ALA A 120 -28.11 21.84 8.39
C ALA A 120 -27.51 22.10 9.79
N CYS A 121 -26.20 21.97 9.95
CA CYS A 121 -25.50 22.29 11.20
C CYS A 121 -25.61 23.78 11.58
N LEU A 122 -25.76 24.67 10.61
CA LEU A 122 -25.98 26.11 10.84
C LEU A 122 -27.44 26.45 11.16
N GLY A 123 -28.32 25.45 11.32
CA GLY A 123 -29.75 25.64 11.63
C GLY A 123 -30.61 25.95 10.41
N GLY A 124 -30.11 25.73 9.20
CA GLY A 124 -30.83 26.08 7.96
C GLY A 124 -32.03 25.19 7.68
N PHE A 125 -31.90 23.86 7.79
CA PHE A 125 -32.92 22.89 7.42
C PHE A 125 -32.73 21.55 8.15
N ALA A 126 -33.82 20.81 8.40
CA ALA A 126 -33.76 19.42 8.86
C ALA A 126 -33.40 18.50 7.68
N VAL A 127 -32.37 17.66 7.85
CA VAL A 127 -31.94 16.67 6.86
C VAL A 127 -32.31 15.29 7.37
N SER A 128 -32.97 14.48 6.54
CA SER A 128 -33.33 13.11 6.92
C SER A 128 -32.09 12.26 7.17
N HIS A 129 -32.21 11.22 8.00
CA HIS A 129 -31.11 10.29 8.29
C HIS A 129 -30.48 9.72 7.00
N TRP A 130 -31.31 9.31 6.04
CA TRP A 130 -30.84 8.76 4.76
C TRP A 130 -30.10 9.79 3.91
N GLN A 131 -30.63 11.02 3.78
CA GLN A 131 -29.97 12.11 3.05
C GLN A 131 -28.62 12.45 3.67
N ARG A 132 -28.55 12.41 5.01
CA ARG A 132 -27.32 12.65 5.76
C ARG A 132 -26.27 11.59 5.43
N ASN A 133 -26.62 10.31 5.53
CA ASN A 133 -25.68 9.23 5.30
C ASN A 133 -25.22 9.18 3.84
N PHE A 134 -26.13 9.44 2.89
CA PHE A 134 -25.77 9.59 1.48
C PHE A 134 -24.83 10.77 1.22
N ALA A 135 -25.10 11.92 1.82
CA ALA A 135 -24.24 13.10 1.71
C ALA A 135 -22.85 12.86 2.32
N ILE A 136 -22.74 12.01 3.35
CA ILE A 136 -21.47 11.55 3.91
C ILE A 136 -20.70 10.68 2.91
N THR A 137 -21.34 9.73 2.22
CA THR A 137 -20.70 8.97 1.14
C THR A 137 -20.13 9.88 0.05
N LEU A 138 -20.86 10.93 -0.33
CA LEU A 138 -20.38 11.93 -1.29
C LEU A 138 -19.16 12.72 -0.77
N ARG A 139 -19.03 12.95 0.54
CA ARG A 139 -17.85 13.61 1.12
C ARG A 139 -16.58 12.78 0.96
N LEU A 140 -16.67 11.44 1.00
CA LEU A 140 -15.50 10.57 0.86
C LEU A 140 -14.88 10.59 -0.54
N TRP A 141 -15.59 11.12 -1.55
CA TRP A 141 -15.00 11.43 -2.85
C TRP A 141 -13.85 12.45 -2.77
N ARG A 142 -13.61 13.07 -1.60
CA ARG A 142 -12.38 13.83 -1.31
C ARG A 142 -11.12 12.98 -1.49
N LEU A 143 -11.19 11.68 -1.24
CA LEU A 143 -10.08 10.77 -1.52
C LEU A 143 -9.71 10.79 -3.01
N ALA A 144 -10.71 10.85 -3.90
CA ALA A 144 -10.46 11.01 -5.33
C ALA A 144 -9.86 12.37 -5.70
N ALA A 145 -9.95 13.40 -4.83
CA ALA A 145 -9.22 14.66 -5.02
C ALA A 145 -7.70 14.52 -4.80
N LEU A 146 -7.25 13.49 -4.08
CA LEU A 146 -5.80 13.18 -3.93
C LEU A 146 -5.15 12.69 -5.23
N GLU A 147 -5.96 12.37 -6.25
CA GLU A 147 -5.54 12.10 -7.63
C GLU A 147 -4.61 13.17 -8.22
N ARG A 148 -4.73 14.41 -7.74
CA ARG A 148 -3.87 15.52 -8.17
C ARG A 148 -2.41 15.31 -7.78
N PHE A 149 -2.16 14.52 -6.74
CA PHE A 149 -0.84 14.22 -6.23
C PHE A 149 -0.31 12.90 -6.77
N VAL A 150 -1.20 11.92 -6.89
CA VAL A 150 -0.92 10.62 -7.49
C VAL A 150 -1.88 10.47 -8.66
N PRO A 151 -1.45 10.69 -9.92
CA PRO A 151 -2.32 10.69 -11.11
C PRO A 151 -2.76 9.27 -11.50
N ALA A 152 -3.37 8.57 -10.56
CA ALA A 152 -3.68 7.16 -10.60
C ALA A 152 -4.91 6.85 -11.46
N PHE A 153 -5.99 7.61 -11.33
CA PHE A 153 -7.19 7.51 -12.17
C PHE A 153 -6.91 7.91 -13.61
N GLY A 154 -6.08 8.93 -13.84
CA GLY A 154 -5.64 9.29 -15.19
C GLY A 154 -4.91 8.13 -15.87
N ASP A 155 -3.93 7.55 -15.17
CA ASP A 155 -3.17 6.40 -15.65
C ASP A 155 -4.09 5.17 -15.81
N PHE A 156 -5.04 4.94 -14.89
CA PHE A 156 -6.03 3.87 -14.98
C PHE A 156 -6.96 4.01 -16.19
N LEU A 157 -7.46 5.21 -16.46
CA LEU A 157 -8.31 5.48 -17.61
C LEU A 157 -7.53 5.35 -18.93
N GLU A 158 -6.26 5.74 -18.96
CA GLU A 158 -5.39 5.51 -20.13
C GLU A 158 -5.19 4.01 -20.38
N VAL A 159 -4.98 3.24 -19.31
CA VAL A 159 -4.88 1.76 -19.36
C VAL A 159 -6.18 1.15 -19.88
N LEU A 160 -7.33 1.56 -19.33
CA LEU A 160 -8.65 1.11 -19.79
C LEU A 160 -8.93 1.53 -21.24
N ALA A 161 -8.52 2.72 -21.66
CA ALA A 161 -8.68 3.15 -23.04
C ALA A 161 -7.79 2.35 -24.00
N GLY A 162 -6.55 2.03 -23.59
CA GLY A 162 -5.60 1.29 -24.40
C GLY A 162 -5.91 -0.20 -24.53
N ARG A 163 -6.48 -0.82 -23.50
CA ARG A 163 -6.73 -2.28 -23.43
C ARG A 163 -8.21 -2.64 -23.24
N GLY A 164 -9.11 -1.67 -23.28
CA GLY A 164 -10.52 -1.85 -22.93
C GLY A 164 -11.24 -2.90 -23.76
N TYR A 165 -10.91 -3.03 -25.05
CA TYR A 165 -11.48 -4.09 -25.89
C TYR A 165 -11.06 -5.49 -25.43
N GLN A 166 -9.78 -5.69 -25.10
CA GLN A 166 -9.27 -6.97 -24.60
C GLN A 166 -9.86 -7.28 -23.21
N LEU A 167 -9.97 -6.26 -22.35
CA LEU A 167 -10.61 -6.39 -21.05
C LEU A 167 -12.09 -6.78 -21.20
N LEU A 168 -12.81 -6.16 -22.14
CA LEU A 168 -14.20 -6.49 -22.45
C LEU A 168 -14.35 -7.94 -22.92
N GLN A 169 -13.43 -8.45 -23.76
CA GLN A 169 -13.42 -9.85 -24.18
C GLN A 169 -13.27 -10.80 -22.99
N VAL A 170 -12.35 -10.50 -22.06
CA VAL A 170 -12.16 -11.32 -20.86
C VAL A 170 -13.36 -11.21 -19.92
N CYS A 171 -13.91 -10.01 -19.70
CA CYS A 171 -15.13 -9.83 -18.94
C CYS A 171 -16.30 -10.60 -19.55
N TYR A 172 -16.44 -10.63 -20.88
CA TYR A 172 -17.47 -11.42 -21.56
C TYR A 172 -17.34 -12.92 -21.28
N VAL A 173 -16.12 -13.46 -21.34
CA VAL A 173 -15.85 -14.87 -21.01
C VAL A 173 -16.17 -15.17 -19.54
N LEU A 174 -15.69 -14.32 -18.63
CA LEU A 174 -15.97 -14.43 -17.20
C LEU A 174 -17.48 -14.39 -16.91
N THR A 175 -18.20 -13.40 -17.45
CA THR A 175 -19.64 -13.27 -17.27
C THR A 175 -20.40 -14.45 -17.88
N SER A 176 -20.01 -14.94 -19.06
CA SER A 176 -20.64 -16.11 -19.67
C SER A 176 -20.50 -17.35 -18.78
N PHE A 177 -19.28 -17.59 -18.28
CA PHE A 177 -19.00 -18.71 -17.41
C PHE A 177 -19.75 -18.61 -16.07
N TRP A 178 -19.74 -17.41 -15.46
CA TRP A 178 -20.48 -17.10 -14.24
C TRP A 178 -21.99 -17.36 -14.40
N PHE A 179 -22.62 -16.89 -15.48
CA PHE A 179 -24.04 -17.08 -15.73
C PHE A 179 -24.41 -18.56 -15.88
N ILE A 180 -23.56 -19.34 -16.58
CA ILE A 180 -23.77 -20.78 -16.74
C ILE A 180 -23.72 -21.49 -15.39
N LEU A 181 -22.70 -21.22 -14.57
CA LEU A 181 -22.59 -21.81 -13.23
C LEU A 181 -23.74 -21.38 -12.32
N ALA A 182 -24.14 -20.10 -12.36
CA ALA A 182 -25.26 -19.59 -11.59
C ALA A 182 -26.58 -20.27 -11.98
N ALA A 183 -26.78 -20.55 -13.27
CA ALA A 183 -27.96 -21.26 -13.76
C ALA A 183 -28.00 -22.70 -13.25
N TYR A 184 -26.86 -23.40 -13.24
CA TYR A 184 -26.78 -24.74 -12.65
C TYR A 184 -27.00 -24.73 -11.14
N ASN A 185 -26.36 -23.82 -10.41
CA ASN A 185 -26.54 -23.69 -8.96
C ASN A 185 -28.00 -23.38 -8.62
N TRP A 186 -28.61 -22.42 -9.31
CA TRP A 186 -30.03 -22.11 -9.13
C TRP A 186 -30.90 -23.34 -9.43
N TYR A 187 -30.71 -24.00 -10.58
CA TYR A 187 -31.50 -25.17 -10.97
C TYR A 187 -31.44 -26.32 -9.95
N PHE A 188 -30.26 -26.58 -9.35
CA PHE A 188 -30.11 -27.68 -8.40
C PHE A 188 -30.47 -27.33 -6.95
N LEU A 189 -30.38 -26.05 -6.55
CA LEU A 189 -30.52 -25.64 -5.14
C LEU A 189 -31.82 -24.88 -4.84
N HIS A 190 -32.51 -24.31 -5.83
CA HIS A 190 -33.70 -23.48 -5.56
C HIS A 190 -34.86 -24.26 -4.91
N SER A 191 -34.89 -25.59 -5.08
CA SER A 191 -35.92 -26.48 -4.52
C SER A 191 -35.41 -27.35 -3.37
N GLU A 192 -34.19 -27.12 -2.89
CA GLU A 192 -33.55 -27.96 -1.88
C GLU A 192 -33.86 -27.44 -0.47
N PHE A 193 -34.91 -27.99 0.15
CA PHE A 193 -35.35 -27.62 1.50
C PHE A 193 -34.77 -28.52 2.59
N GLN A 194 -34.22 -29.69 2.25
CA GLN A 194 -33.83 -30.70 3.23
C GLN A 194 -32.50 -30.39 3.91
N VAL A 195 -31.58 -29.74 3.18
CA VAL A 195 -30.28 -29.37 3.72
C VAL A 195 -30.36 -27.95 4.27
N THR A 196 -30.22 -27.85 5.59
CA THR A 196 -30.18 -26.58 6.32
C THR A 196 -28.79 -26.33 6.87
N SER A 197 -28.34 -25.08 6.79
CA SER A 197 -27.16 -24.57 7.45
C SER A 197 -27.50 -23.23 8.09
N GLU A 198 -27.05 -23.02 9.32
CA GLU A 198 -27.28 -21.76 10.05
C GLU A 198 -28.76 -21.34 10.03
N ASP A 199 -29.64 -22.30 10.29
CA ASP A 199 -31.10 -22.15 10.34
C ASP A 199 -31.79 -21.75 9.01
N LYS A 200 -31.06 -21.70 7.89
CA LYS A 200 -31.61 -21.45 6.54
C LYS A 200 -31.40 -22.64 5.62
N SER A 201 -32.38 -22.89 4.75
CA SER A 201 -32.28 -23.92 3.70
C SER A 201 -31.65 -23.34 2.43
N PHE A 202 -31.03 -24.19 1.61
CA PHE A 202 -30.52 -23.75 0.30
C PHE A 202 -31.62 -23.14 -0.59
N ALA A 203 -32.85 -23.63 -0.51
CA ALA A 203 -33.98 -23.02 -1.22
C ALA A 203 -34.21 -21.54 -0.85
N CYS A 204 -33.86 -21.12 0.37
CA CYS A 204 -33.92 -19.72 0.78
C CYS A 204 -32.82 -18.89 0.11
N TRP A 205 -31.58 -19.35 0.18
CA TRP A 205 -30.41 -18.69 -0.43
C TRP A 205 -30.49 -18.62 -1.95
N TYR A 206 -30.99 -19.67 -2.60
CA TYR A 206 -31.15 -19.77 -4.05
C TYR A 206 -32.59 -19.52 -4.51
N SER A 207 -33.38 -18.80 -3.69
CA SER A 207 -34.80 -18.51 -3.95
C SER A 207 -35.04 -17.79 -5.28
N ASN A 208 -34.07 -16.99 -5.73
CA ASN A 208 -34.09 -16.35 -7.03
C ASN A 208 -32.72 -16.42 -7.72
N PHE A 209 -32.73 -16.15 -9.04
CA PHE A 209 -31.53 -16.21 -9.85
C PHE A 209 -30.50 -15.12 -9.48
N TRP A 210 -30.94 -13.98 -8.94
CA TRP A 210 -30.06 -12.88 -8.51
C TRP A 210 -29.14 -13.29 -7.35
N PHE A 211 -29.69 -13.93 -6.32
CA PHE A 211 -28.89 -14.46 -5.22
C PHE A 211 -28.04 -15.65 -5.68
N ALA A 212 -28.55 -16.52 -6.56
CA ALA A 212 -27.76 -17.59 -7.14
C ALA A 212 -26.50 -17.06 -7.88
N MET A 213 -26.64 -15.95 -8.60
CA MET A 213 -25.52 -15.25 -9.23
C MET A 213 -24.51 -14.73 -8.19
N GLN A 214 -24.97 -14.08 -7.13
CA GLN A 214 -24.11 -13.62 -6.02
C GLN A 214 -23.32 -14.77 -5.40
N PHE A 215 -24.01 -15.81 -4.92
CA PHE A 215 -23.36 -16.97 -4.29
C PHE A 215 -22.38 -17.66 -5.24
N THR A 216 -22.70 -17.74 -6.52
CA THR A 216 -21.79 -18.32 -7.51
C THR A 216 -20.51 -17.50 -7.64
N LEU A 217 -20.56 -16.17 -7.60
CA LEU A 217 -19.34 -15.35 -7.62
C LEU A 217 -18.51 -15.48 -6.35
N ILE A 218 -19.15 -15.59 -5.19
CA ILE A 218 -18.49 -15.90 -3.91
C ILE A 218 -17.76 -17.24 -4.00
N HIS A 219 -18.42 -18.28 -4.51
CA HIS A 219 -17.81 -19.59 -4.75
C HIS A 219 -16.66 -19.54 -5.77
N MET A 220 -16.78 -18.68 -6.78
CA MET A 220 -15.72 -18.45 -7.76
C MET A 220 -14.51 -17.69 -7.19
N SER A 221 -14.68 -16.88 -6.13
CA SER A 221 -13.56 -16.28 -5.40
C SER A 221 -12.85 -17.26 -4.46
N GLY A 222 -13.40 -18.47 -4.31
CA GLY A 222 -12.78 -19.57 -3.57
C GLY A 222 -13.36 -19.81 -2.18
N ASP A 223 -14.38 -19.05 -1.79
CA ASP A 223 -15.02 -19.23 -0.49
C ASP A 223 -16.24 -20.16 -0.61
N TYR A 224 -16.35 -21.12 0.31
CA TYR A 224 -17.45 -22.08 0.35
C TYR A 224 -17.91 -22.21 1.79
N PRO A 225 -19.20 -21.93 2.09
CA PRO A 225 -19.71 -22.13 3.43
C PRO A 225 -19.59 -23.62 3.80
N MET A 226 -19.24 -23.88 5.06
CA MET A 226 -18.96 -25.23 5.61
C MET A 226 -20.25 -26.05 5.74
N THR A 227 -20.84 -26.40 4.60
CA THR A 227 -22.17 -27.03 4.48
C THR A 227 -22.11 -28.20 3.52
N GLU A 228 -22.93 -29.22 3.77
CA GLU A 228 -22.95 -30.42 2.93
C GLU A 228 -23.76 -30.19 1.64
N TYR A 229 -23.08 -29.82 0.56
CA TYR A 229 -23.72 -29.69 -0.75
C TYR A 229 -24.23 -31.05 -1.30
N PRO A 230 -25.33 -31.09 -2.07
CA PRO A 230 -25.71 -32.29 -2.82
C PRO A 230 -24.63 -32.72 -3.83
N VAL A 231 -24.50 -34.02 -4.11
CA VAL A 231 -23.45 -34.58 -4.99
C VAL A 231 -23.41 -33.90 -6.37
N LYS A 232 -24.59 -33.60 -6.95
CA LYS A 232 -24.70 -32.92 -8.26
C LYS A 232 -24.06 -31.53 -8.23
N VAL A 233 -24.28 -30.79 -7.15
CA VAL A 233 -23.72 -29.45 -6.94
C VAL A 233 -22.24 -29.52 -6.64
N ARG A 234 -21.79 -30.52 -5.86
CA ARG A 234 -20.35 -30.76 -5.64
C ARG A 234 -19.58 -30.95 -6.94
N LEU A 235 -20.17 -31.61 -7.95
CA LEU A 235 -19.56 -31.75 -9.26
C LEU A 235 -19.45 -30.40 -9.98
N VAL A 236 -20.51 -29.58 -9.96
CA VAL A 236 -20.50 -28.22 -10.52
C VAL A 236 -19.45 -27.35 -9.81
N HIS A 237 -19.40 -27.40 -8.48
CA HIS A 237 -18.42 -26.68 -7.66
C HIS A 237 -16.98 -27.17 -7.89
N ALA A 238 -16.76 -28.47 -8.09
CA ALA A 238 -15.43 -28.99 -8.45
C ALA A 238 -14.98 -28.42 -9.80
N CYS A 239 -15.85 -28.44 -10.82
CA CYS A 239 -15.57 -27.81 -12.11
C CYS A 239 -15.33 -26.30 -11.98
N SER A 240 -16.14 -25.62 -11.16
CA SER A 240 -15.97 -24.19 -10.84
C SER A 240 -14.61 -23.93 -10.20
N LEU A 241 -14.22 -24.64 -9.14
CA LEU A 241 -12.94 -24.45 -8.47
C LEU A 241 -11.73 -24.54 -9.40
N PHE A 242 -11.72 -25.51 -10.33
CA PHE A 242 -10.63 -25.65 -11.29
C PHE A 242 -10.54 -24.51 -12.32
N SER A 243 -11.66 -23.86 -12.64
CA SER A 243 -11.75 -22.90 -13.75
C SER A 243 -11.94 -21.45 -13.30
N ALA A 244 -12.61 -21.24 -12.16
CA ALA A 244 -12.93 -19.93 -11.59
C ALA A 244 -11.68 -19.14 -11.27
N TRP A 245 -10.67 -19.77 -10.67
CA TRP A 245 -9.38 -19.11 -10.40
C TRP A 245 -8.72 -18.61 -11.69
N ALA A 246 -8.83 -19.35 -12.79
CA ALA A 246 -8.30 -18.90 -14.07
C ALA A 246 -9.09 -17.69 -14.59
N PHE A 247 -10.43 -17.72 -14.55
CA PHE A 247 -11.24 -16.64 -15.11
C PHE A 247 -11.29 -15.37 -14.25
N VAL A 248 -11.33 -15.49 -12.92
CA VAL A 248 -11.38 -14.35 -11.99
C VAL A 248 -10.05 -13.61 -11.96
N THR A 249 -8.91 -14.30 -12.14
CA THR A 249 -7.59 -13.66 -12.14
C THR A 249 -7.23 -12.99 -13.47
N MET A 250 -7.86 -13.38 -14.59
CA MET A 250 -7.57 -12.82 -15.91
C MET A 250 -7.73 -11.28 -16.00
N PRO A 251 -8.85 -10.66 -15.58
CA PRO A 251 -8.98 -9.20 -15.59
C PRO A 251 -7.88 -8.50 -14.78
N ALA A 252 -7.56 -9.03 -13.59
CA ALA A 252 -6.56 -8.47 -12.71
C ALA A 252 -5.15 -8.53 -13.32
N ALA A 253 -4.78 -9.68 -13.88
CA ALA A 253 -3.51 -9.88 -14.57
C ALA A 253 -3.38 -8.95 -15.80
N MET A 254 -4.44 -8.84 -16.60
CA MET A 254 -4.46 -7.96 -17.77
C MET A 254 -4.30 -6.49 -17.39
N LEU A 255 -5.04 -6.03 -16.38
CA LEU A 255 -4.93 -4.66 -15.89
C LEU A 255 -3.55 -4.39 -15.30
N THR A 256 -2.96 -5.35 -14.58
CA THR A 256 -1.61 -5.22 -14.01
C THR A 256 -0.56 -5.08 -15.10
N SER A 257 -0.60 -5.96 -16.12
CA SER A 257 0.29 -5.88 -17.28
C SER A 257 0.12 -4.56 -18.02
N ALA A 258 -1.12 -4.11 -18.24
CA ALA A 258 -1.39 -2.86 -18.92
C ALA A 258 -0.91 -1.62 -18.14
N PHE A 259 -1.05 -1.63 -16.80
CA PHE A 259 -0.47 -0.60 -15.93
C PHE A 259 1.05 -0.62 -15.98
N HIS A 260 1.67 -1.79 -16.00
CA HIS A 260 3.12 -1.91 -16.13
C HIS A 260 3.59 -1.27 -17.43
N ASP A 261 2.97 -1.62 -18.56
CA ASP A 261 3.25 -1.03 -19.89
C ASP A 261 3.11 0.50 -19.88
N ALA A 262 2.02 1.01 -19.32
CA ALA A 262 1.73 2.45 -19.26
C ALA A 262 2.78 3.21 -18.43
N LEU A 263 3.15 2.65 -17.27
CA LEU A 263 4.14 3.25 -16.39
C LEU A 263 5.56 3.14 -16.95
N GLU A 264 5.92 2.03 -17.60
CA GLU A 264 7.19 1.87 -18.30
C GLU A 264 7.30 2.89 -19.44
N LYS A 265 6.28 3.01 -20.29
CA LYS A 265 6.21 4.02 -21.35
C LYS A 265 6.38 5.43 -20.79
N ARG A 266 5.77 5.73 -19.65
CA ARG A 266 5.93 7.03 -18.97
C ARG A 266 7.35 7.25 -18.47
N ARG A 267 8.00 6.24 -17.89
CA ARG A 267 9.42 6.29 -17.48
C ARG A 267 10.33 6.52 -18.68
N LEU A 268 10.09 5.84 -19.80
CA LEU A 268 10.83 6.02 -21.05
C LEU A 268 10.65 7.44 -21.60
N LEU A 269 9.41 7.94 -21.69
CA LEU A 269 9.12 9.30 -22.13
C LEU A 269 9.73 10.36 -21.20
N ALA A 270 9.71 10.13 -19.88
CA ALA A 270 10.34 11.02 -18.91
C ALA A 270 11.88 11.02 -19.07
N SER A 271 12.47 9.84 -19.29
CA SER A 271 13.89 9.67 -19.61
C SER A 271 14.25 10.39 -20.91
N GLN A 272 13.47 10.21 -21.97
CA GLN A 272 13.63 10.90 -23.25
C GLN A 272 13.51 12.42 -23.10
N LYS A 273 12.51 12.94 -22.38
CA LYS A 273 12.37 14.38 -22.12
C LYS A 273 13.55 14.93 -21.33
N ARG A 274 14.06 14.19 -20.34
CA ARG A 274 15.29 14.53 -19.60
C ARG A 274 16.50 14.54 -20.53
N ASN A 275 16.65 13.52 -21.38
CA ASN A 275 17.74 13.42 -22.35
C ASN A 275 17.66 14.52 -23.41
N GLN A 276 16.49 14.85 -23.93
CA GLN A 276 16.28 15.97 -24.85
C GLN A 276 16.57 17.32 -24.17
N ALA A 277 16.12 17.53 -22.94
CA ALA A 277 16.43 18.72 -22.16
C ALA A 277 17.95 18.83 -21.91
N LEU A 278 18.59 17.72 -21.52
CA LEU A 278 20.04 17.63 -21.37
C LEU A 278 20.74 17.89 -22.69
N CYS A 279 20.29 17.36 -23.82
CA CYS A 279 20.87 17.65 -25.13
C CYS A 279 20.69 19.12 -25.53
N LYS A 280 19.54 19.75 -25.26
CA LYS A 280 19.32 21.19 -25.50
C LYS A 280 20.23 22.03 -24.62
N ILE A 281 20.32 21.71 -23.33
CA ILE A 281 21.23 22.32 -22.36
C ILE A 281 22.68 22.12 -22.80
N VAL A 282 23.07 20.90 -23.19
CA VAL A 282 24.38 20.54 -23.72
C VAL A 282 24.66 21.35 -24.98
N ARG A 283 23.74 21.48 -25.94
CA ARG A 283 23.94 22.28 -27.17
C ARG A 283 24.10 23.77 -26.86
N LEU A 284 23.29 24.32 -25.96
CA LEU A 284 23.44 25.69 -25.45
C LEU A 284 24.79 25.88 -24.72
N LEU A 285 25.17 24.94 -23.86
CA LEU A 285 26.46 24.92 -23.18
C LEU A 285 27.63 24.56 -24.11
N ARG A 286 27.40 23.89 -25.24
CA ARG A 286 28.39 23.59 -26.30
C ARG A 286 28.77 24.85 -27.05
N ARG A 287 27.81 25.75 -27.21
CA ARG A 287 28.06 27.11 -27.69
C ARG A 287 28.78 28.00 -26.66
N ILE A 288 28.79 27.67 -25.37
CA ILE A 288 29.33 28.56 -24.32
C ILE A 288 30.61 28.01 -23.62
N ILE A 289 30.79 26.69 -23.40
CA ILE A 289 31.74 26.15 -22.37
C ILE A 289 32.40 24.77 -22.68
N LEU A 290 32.09 24.07 -23.77
CA LEU A 290 32.17 22.58 -23.77
C LEU A 290 33.51 21.94 -24.19
N ARG A 291 34.59 22.31 -23.51
CA ARG A 291 35.65 21.34 -23.15
C ARG A 291 35.90 21.22 -21.63
N ARG A 292 35.48 22.18 -20.80
CA ARG A 292 35.88 22.20 -19.36
C ARG A 292 34.80 21.77 -18.35
N ARG A 293 33.50 22.09 -18.53
CA ARG A 293 32.49 21.81 -17.47
C ARG A 293 31.75 20.48 -17.56
N PHE A 294 31.60 19.87 -18.75
CA PHE A 294 30.82 18.62 -18.88
C PHE A 294 31.62 17.38 -18.47
N ARG A 295 32.91 17.33 -18.84
CA ARG A 295 33.90 16.52 -18.12
C ARG A 295 33.76 16.79 -16.63
N GLY A 296 33.84 18.06 -16.22
CA GLY A 296 33.62 18.44 -14.82
C GLY A 296 32.30 18.01 -14.17
N VAL A 297 31.20 17.67 -14.85
CA VAL A 297 29.95 17.18 -14.21
C VAL A 297 29.91 15.66 -14.16
N ALA A 298 30.29 14.99 -15.24
CA ALA A 298 30.49 13.54 -15.24
C ALA A 298 31.63 13.16 -14.29
N ASP A 299 32.76 13.87 -14.36
CA ASP A 299 33.86 13.82 -13.40
C ASP A 299 33.41 14.28 -12.03
N ARG A 300 32.41 15.17 -11.85
CA ARG A 300 31.89 15.46 -10.50
C ARG A 300 31.02 14.34 -9.96
N ALA A 301 30.23 13.66 -10.80
CA ALA A 301 29.43 12.51 -10.37
C ALA A 301 30.33 11.30 -10.09
N LEU A 302 31.26 11.00 -10.99
CA LEU A 302 32.32 9.99 -10.81
C LEU A 302 33.25 10.37 -9.67
N ALA A 303 33.66 11.64 -9.53
CA ALA A 303 34.45 12.09 -8.38
C ALA A 303 33.63 12.16 -7.11
N GLN A 304 32.30 12.30 -7.14
CA GLN A 304 31.48 12.22 -5.94
C GLN A 304 31.32 10.77 -5.50
N HIS A 305 31.14 9.84 -6.45
CA HIS A 305 31.14 8.40 -6.18
C HIS A 305 32.53 7.91 -5.72
N SER A 306 33.59 8.34 -6.41
CA SER A 306 34.99 8.10 -6.02
C SER A 306 35.31 8.79 -4.69
N LYS A 307 34.87 10.02 -4.43
CA LYS A 307 34.99 10.68 -3.12
C LYS A 307 34.25 9.91 -2.05
N GLN A 308 33.08 9.35 -2.33
CA GLN A 308 32.39 8.49 -1.39
C GLN A 308 33.20 7.21 -1.11
N LEU A 309 33.65 6.50 -2.14
CA LEU A 309 34.46 5.29 -1.98
C LEU A 309 35.80 5.56 -1.27
N THR A 310 36.51 6.60 -1.66
CA THR A 310 37.74 7.07 -1.00
C THR A 310 37.47 7.58 0.41
N SER A 311 36.35 8.26 0.68
CA SER A 311 35.98 8.68 2.04
C SER A 311 35.66 7.48 2.93
N VAL A 312 35.04 6.44 2.37
CA VAL A 312 34.81 5.17 3.07
C VAL A 312 36.14 4.46 3.32
N GLY A 313 37.02 4.41 2.32
CA GLY A 313 38.37 3.84 2.44
C GLY A 313 39.23 4.57 3.48
N LEU A 314 39.25 5.91 3.42
CA LEU A 314 39.94 6.78 4.37
C LEU A 314 39.33 6.68 5.77
N ALA A 315 38.00 6.61 5.90
CA ALA A 315 37.35 6.40 7.19
C ALA A 315 37.72 5.04 7.78
N ARG A 316 37.78 3.98 6.95
CA ARG A 316 38.22 2.65 7.37
C ARG A 316 39.70 2.65 7.81
N GLN A 317 40.55 3.38 7.11
CA GLN A 317 41.96 3.53 7.46
C GLN A 317 42.14 4.36 8.74
N LYS A 318 41.35 5.42 8.91
CA LYS A 318 41.41 6.33 10.07
C LYS A 318 40.91 5.67 11.34
N TYR A 319 39.89 4.82 11.26
CA TYR A 319 39.34 4.09 12.42
C TYR A 319 39.33 2.58 12.17
N PRO A 320 40.50 1.92 12.21
CA PRO A 320 40.63 0.50 11.86
C PRO A 320 39.80 -0.41 12.76
N ARG A 321 39.60 -0.03 14.04
CA ARG A 321 38.73 -0.78 14.97
C ARG A 321 37.25 -0.77 14.55
N LEU A 322 36.75 0.38 14.08
CA LEU A 322 35.37 0.49 13.58
C LEU A 322 35.21 -0.21 12.23
N ALA A 323 36.24 -0.18 11.38
CA ALA A 323 36.25 -0.93 10.14
C ALA A 323 36.21 -2.44 10.39
N TRP A 324 37.00 -2.93 11.35
CA TRP A 324 36.95 -4.32 11.79
C TRP A 324 35.58 -4.70 12.35
N LEU A 325 35.01 -3.87 13.23
CA LEU A 325 33.67 -4.09 13.77
C LEU A 325 32.61 -4.12 12.65
N LEU A 326 32.70 -3.24 11.66
CA LEU A 326 31.80 -3.24 10.50
C LEU A 326 31.88 -4.57 9.74
N MET A 327 33.11 -5.03 9.46
CA MET A 327 33.36 -6.30 8.78
C MET A 327 32.83 -7.48 9.59
N PHE A 328 33.11 -7.52 10.89
CA PHE A 328 32.61 -8.54 11.81
C PHE A 328 31.07 -8.58 11.81
N LEU A 329 30.40 -7.44 12.01
CA LEU A 329 28.94 -7.36 12.11
C LEU A 329 28.21 -7.68 10.79
N HIS A 330 28.83 -7.50 9.62
CA HIS A 330 28.16 -7.65 8.32
C HIS A 330 28.63 -8.86 7.50
N SER A 331 29.85 -9.33 7.71
CA SER A 331 30.49 -10.30 6.82
C SER A 331 30.89 -11.58 7.53
N ASP A 332 31.01 -11.57 8.85
CA ASP A 332 31.41 -12.76 9.59
C ASP A 332 30.23 -13.75 9.67
N GLY A 333 30.40 -14.92 9.03
CA GLY A 333 29.36 -15.95 8.97
C GLY A 333 28.99 -16.49 10.35
N THR A 334 29.96 -16.57 11.27
CA THR A 334 29.73 -17.03 12.65
C THR A 334 28.88 -16.03 13.42
N TYR A 335 29.20 -14.74 13.31
CA TYR A 335 28.39 -13.69 13.91
C TYR A 335 26.97 -13.67 13.36
N LEU A 336 26.80 -13.78 12.05
CA LEU A 336 25.47 -13.83 11.42
C LEU A 336 24.67 -15.07 11.85
N PHE A 337 25.34 -16.21 12.01
CA PHE A 337 24.73 -17.43 12.56
C PHE A 337 24.28 -17.21 14.01
N VAL A 338 25.13 -16.65 14.88
CA VAL A 338 24.78 -16.32 16.27
C VAL A 338 23.61 -15.33 16.32
N LEU A 339 23.62 -14.30 15.48
CA LEU A 339 22.53 -13.34 15.37
C LEU A 339 21.22 -14.02 14.94
N GLY A 340 21.29 -14.96 14.00
CA GLY A 340 20.14 -15.75 13.56
C GLY A 340 19.58 -16.64 14.67
N THR A 341 20.42 -17.40 15.35
CA THR A 341 20.04 -18.27 16.46
C THR A 341 19.45 -17.45 17.62
N ALA A 342 20.07 -16.34 17.99
CA ALA A 342 19.55 -15.43 19.00
C ALA A 342 18.17 -14.85 18.59
N THR A 343 17.98 -14.54 17.32
CA THR A 343 16.68 -14.06 16.79
C THR A 343 15.61 -15.14 16.85
N LEU A 344 15.90 -16.38 16.43
CA LEU A 344 14.95 -17.50 16.56
C LEU A 344 14.58 -17.78 18.01
N PHE A 345 15.59 -17.84 18.87
CA PHE A 345 15.37 -18.10 20.29
C PHE A 345 14.54 -16.98 20.93
N HIS A 346 14.83 -15.71 20.61
CA HIS A 346 14.04 -14.59 21.08
C HIS A 346 12.58 -14.65 20.60
N ILE A 347 12.33 -14.90 19.32
CA ILE A 347 10.95 -15.03 18.79
C ILE A 347 10.24 -16.22 19.45
N GLY A 348 10.94 -17.34 19.65
CA GLY A 348 10.40 -18.52 20.34
C GLY A 348 9.99 -18.20 21.77
N VAL A 349 10.87 -17.57 22.56
CA VAL A 349 10.56 -17.16 23.95
C VAL A 349 9.43 -16.12 23.97
N ALA A 350 9.39 -15.18 23.03
CA ALA A 350 8.34 -14.15 22.95
C ALA A 350 6.98 -14.79 22.65
N SER A 351 6.97 -15.80 21.79
CA SER A 351 5.77 -16.57 21.43
C SER A 351 5.30 -17.45 22.59
N LEU A 352 6.21 -18.17 23.25
CA LEU A 352 5.87 -18.99 24.43
C LEU A 352 5.29 -18.15 25.56
N ARG A 353 5.79 -16.92 25.74
CA ARG A 353 5.27 -16.00 26.75
C ARG A 353 3.81 -15.58 26.52
N THR A 354 3.29 -15.70 25.29
CA THR A 354 1.88 -15.38 25.00
C THR A 354 0.91 -16.49 25.39
N ILE A 355 1.41 -17.66 25.81
CA ILE A 355 0.61 -18.81 26.23
C ILE A 355 0.12 -18.58 27.67
N PRO A 356 -1.21 -18.46 27.92
CA PRO A 356 -1.75 -18.18 29.25
C PRO A 356 -1.33 -19.18 30.32
N GLU A 357 -1.20 -20.46 29.95
CA GLU A 357 -0.79 -21.54 30.86
C GLU A 357 0.63 -21.37 31.41
N LEU A 358 1.47 -20.55 30.77
CA LEU A 358 2.86 -20.28 31.18
C LEU A 358 3.03 -18.94 31.92
N GLU A 359 1.93 -18.24 32.20
CA GLU A 359 1.89 -16.94 32.91
C GLU A 359 2.55 -16.96 34.31
N PRO A 360 2.42 -18.02 35.15
CA PRO A 360 3.04 -18.05 36.48
C PRO A 360 4.57 -17.88 36.49
N GLN A 361 5.21 -18.03 35.32
CA GLN A 361 6.64 -17.89 35.12
C GLN A 361 7.05 -16.56 34.47
N ALA A 362 6.18 -15.54 34.46
CA ALA A 362 6.43 -14.24 33.80
C ALA A 362 7.80 -13.62 34.13
N ILE A 363 8.22 -13.64 35.39
CA ILE A 363 9.52 -13.12 35.83
C ILE A 363 10.68 -13.91 35.22
N ALA A 364 10.57 -15.25 35.14
CA ALA A 364 11.61 -16.09 34.55
C ALA A 364 11.77 -15.80 33.05
N TRP A 365 10.67 -15.54 32.35
CA TRP A 365 10.71 -15.12 30.95
C TRP A 365 11.41 -13.77 30.75
N ASP A 366 11.16 -12.78 31.62
CA ASP A 366 11.86 -11.48 31.57
C ASP A 366 13.37 -11.64 31.79
N VAL A 367 13.76 -12.48 32.76
CA VAL A 367 15.18 -12.80 33.03
C VAL A 367 15.82 -13.50 31.83
N ALA A 368 15.12 -14.43 31.18
CA ALA A 368 15.61 -15.11 29.98
C ALA A 368 15.70 -14.19 28.75
N MET A 369 14.79 -13.22 28.63
CA MET A 369 14.73 -12.29 27.50
C MET A 369 15.75 -11.16 27.59
N PHE A 370 16.04 -10.68 28.80
CA PHE A 370 16.96 -9.57 29.01
C PHE A 370 18.33 -9.71 28.31
N PRO A 371 19.06 -10.86 28.39
CA PRO A 371 20.34 -11.01 27.70
C PRO A 371 20.20 -10.97 26.17
N LEU A 372 19.10 -11.47 25.60
CA LEU A 372 18.84 -11.42 24.16
C LEU A 372 18.55 -9.99 23.71
N ILE A 373 17.72 -9.27 24.45
CA ILE A 373 17.44 -7.85 24.19
C ILE A 373 18.72 -7.03 24.30
N LEU A 374 19.55 -7.26 25.32
CA LEU A 374 20.85 -6.61 25.47
C LEU A 374 21.76 -6.90 24.28
N PHE A 375 21.81 -8.16 23.81
CA PHE A 375 22.55 -8.53 22.61
C PHE A 375 22.05 -7.77 21.36
N PHE A 376 20.73 -7.61 21.17
CA PHE A 376 20.20 -6.83 20.06
C PHE A 376 20.47 -5.34 20.19
N VAL A 377 20.41 -4.77 21.40
CA VAL A 377 20.78 -3.37 21.66
C VAL A 377 22.26 -3.14 21.32
N LEU A 378 23.15 -4.07 21.70
CA LEU A 378 24.56 -4.00 21.36
C LEU A 378 24.80 -4.13 19.85
N ASN A 379 24.10 -5.04 19.15
CA ASN A 379 24.13 -5.13 17.69
C ASN A 379 23.63 -3.83 17.04
N PHE A 380 22.53 -3.26 17.53
CA PHE A 380 21.97 -2.00 17.04
C PHE A 380 22.97 -0.85 17.21
N ALA A 381 23.56 -0.71 18.40
CA ALA A 381 24.55 0.31 18.71
C ALA A 381 25.85 0.12 17.91
N GLY A 382 26.34 -1.11 17.78
CA GLY A 382 27.52 -1.45 16.97
C GLY A 382 27.33 -1.14 15.48
N ARG A 383 26.13 -1.39 14.94
CA ARG A 383 25.80 -1.01 13.57
C ARG A 383 25.56 0.48 13.40
N GLY A 384 24.94 1.14 14.37
CA GLY A 384 24.75 2.58 14.38
C GLY A 384 26.07 3.34 14.42
N SER A 385 27.03 2.87 15.22
CA SER A 385 28.37 3.44 15.29
C SER A 385 29.19 3.20 14.03
N THR A 386 28.93 2.12 13.28
CA THR A 386 29.61 1.83 12.00
C THR A 386 28.85 2.35 10.76
N ALA A 387 27.65 2.91 10.93
CA ALA A 387 26.77 3.34 9.83
C ALA A 387 27.42 4.38 8.90
N PHE A 388 28.25 5.28 9.44
CA PHE A 388 28.95 6.30 8.63
C PHE A 388 30.00 5.71 7.68
N MET A 389 30.43 4.46 7.90
CA MET A 389 31.36 3.73 7.03
C MET A 389 30.66 2.76 6.08
N ASN A 390 29.34 2.56 6.25
CA ASN A 390 28.59 1.60 5.48
C ASN A 390 27.91 2.30 4.29
N PRO A 391 28.28 1.96 3.04
CA PRO A 391 27.67 2.57 1.86
C PRO A 391 26.17 2.28 1.74
N THR A 392 25.70 1.16 2.32
CA THR A 392 24.28 0.80 2.34
C THR A 392 23.43 1.87 3.01
N TYR A 393 23.95 2.52 4.05
CA TYR A 393 23.27 3.59 4.78
C TYR A 393 23.70 4.99 4.33
N ARG A 394 24.23 5.11 3.09
CA ARG A 394 24.73 6.38 2.54
C ARG A 394 25.73 7.10 3.45
N CYS A 395 26.50 6.34 4.23
CA CYS A 395 27.45 6.88 5.19
C CYS A 395 26.81 7.84 6.22
N SER A 396 25.54 7.63 6.58
CA SER A 396 24.80 8.47 7.53
C SER A 396 24.15 7.66 8.64
N THR A 397 24.46 7.99 9.89
CA THR A 397 23.81 7.41 11.06
C THR A 397 22.31 7.75 11.12
N LEU A 398 21.92 8.94 10.65
CA LEU A 398 20.50 9.31 10.57
C LEU A 398 19.76 8.39 9.59
N PHE A 399 20.36 8.11 8.43
CA PHE A 399 19.77 7.19 7.45
C PHE A 399 19.71 5.74 7.97
N PHE A 400 20.65 5.35 8.82
CA PHE A 400 20.58 4.07 9.55
C PHE A 400 19.38 4.03 10.50
N VAL A 401 19.24 5.00 11.41
CA VAL A 401 18.16 5.03 12.41
C VAL A 401 16.79 5.14 11.75
N THR A 402 16.69 5.90 10.65
CA THR A 402 15.44 6.11 9.90
C THR A 402 15.12 4.99 8.91
N SER A 403 15.97 3.97 8.78
CA SER A 403 15.64 2.81 7.95
C SER A 403 14.52 1.99 8.59
N TYR A 404 13.59 1.47 7.78
CA TYR A 404 12.37 0.82 8.28
C TYR A 404 12.66 -0.33 9.27
N GLN A 405 13.68 -1.14 9.00
CA GLN A 405 14.08 -2.25 9.87
C GLN A 405 14.51 -1.76 11.25
N ARG A 406 15.19 -0.61 11.32
CA ARG A 406 15.69 -0.03 12.57
C ARG A 406 14.61 0.69 13.34
N LEU A 407 13.65 1.31 12.65
CA LEU A 407 12.45 1.86 13.28
C LEU A 407 11.62 0.77 13.95
N LEU A 408 11.43 -0.39 13.31
CA LEU A 408 10.74 -1.54 13.92
C LEU A 408 11.48 -2.05 15.16
N GLN A 409 12.81 -2.17 15.12
CA GLN A 409 13.62 -2.56 16.28
C GLN A 409 13.54 -1.54 17.41
N LEU A 410 13.58 -0.24 17.09
CA LEU A 410 13.48 0.83 18.08
C LEU A 410 12.10 0.82 18.75
N LEU A 411 11.03 0.58 17.98
CA LEU A 411 9.67 0.40 18.49
C LEU A 411 9.59 -0.83 19.42
N ALA A 412 10.18 -1.95 19.01
CA ALA A 412 10.25 -3.17 19.83
C ALA A 412 10.98 -2.94 21.15
N PHE A 413 12.14 -2.27 21.13
CA PHE A 413 12.85 -1.88 22.34
C PHE A 413 12.00 -0.94 23.22
N GLY A 414 11.40 0.09 22.62
CA GLY A 414 10.58 1.07 23.33
C GLY A 414 9.40 0.43 24.04
N LEU A 415 8.66 -0.45 23.36
CA LEU A 415 7.52 -1.14 23.95
C LEU A 415 7.94 -2.17 25.01
N TYR A 416 9.08 -2.83 24.85
CA TYR A 416 9.63 -3.70 25.89
C TYR A 416 10.02 -2.94 27.16
N PHE A 417 10.75 -1.83 27.03
CA PHE A 417 11.09 -0.99 28.20
C PHE A 417 9.85 -0.34 28.82
N HIS A 418 8.83 0.00 28.01
CA HIS A 418 7.55 0.48 28.51
C HIS A 418 6.78 -0.58 29.32
N HIS A 419 6.87 -1.85 28.93
CA HIS A 419 6.37 -2.99 29.70
C HIS A 419 7.13 -3.16 31.02
N LEU A 420 8.47 -3.11 31.00
CA LEU A 420 9.27 -3.23 32.22
C LEU A 420 8.97 -2.13 33.27
N ALA A 421 8.50 -0.96 32.83
CA ALA A 421 8.08 0.12 33.73
C ALA A 421 6.78 -0.20 34.51
N ALA A 422 5.95 -1.13 34.01
CA ALA A 422 4.71 -1.57 34.64
C ALA A 422 4.44 -3.06 34.31
N PRO A 423 5.18 -4.00 34.94
CA PRO A 423 5.19 -5.41 34.52
C PRO A 423 3.86 -6.13 34.73
N ASN A 424 2.96 -5.58 35.55
CA ASN A 424 1.64 -6.14 35.85
C ASN A 424 0.55 -5.73 34.84
N ASP A 425 0.86 -4.89 33.84
CA ASP A 425 -0.09 -4.45 32.82
C ASP A 425 -0.06 -5.42 31.62
N GLU A 426 -1.01 -6.37 31.60
CA GLU A 426 -1.14 -7.38 30.55
C GLU A 426 -1.25 -6.77 29.14
N ARG A 427 -1.88 -5.59 29.01
CA ARG A 427 -2.03 -4.92 27.71
C ARG A 427 -0.67 -4.46 27.18
N ARG A 428 0.19 -3.92 28.05
CA ARG A 428 1.57 -3.53 27.69
C ARG A 428 2.39 -4.75 27.33
N LEU A 429 2.23 -5.84 28.06
CA LEU A 429 2.91 -7.10 27.76
C LEU A 429 2.57 -7.60 26.35
N LYS A 430 1.27 -7.70 26.02
CA LYS A 430 0.82 -8.14 24.69
C LYS A 430 1.39 -7.26 23.57
N ARG A 431 1.36 -5.94 23.75
CA ARG A 431 1.95 -4.97 22.80
C ARG A 431 3.46 -5.14 22.66
N ALA A 432 4.17 -5.35 23.77
CA ALA A 432 5.61 -5.58 23.78
C ALA A 432 5.98 -6.89 23.06
N CYS A 433 5.30 -8.00 23.36
CA CYS A 433 5.49 -9.29 22.70
C CYS A 433 5.23 -9.19 21.19
N ALA A 434 4.12 -8.55 20.77
CA ALA A 434 3.82 -8.34 19.35
C ALA A 434 4.92 -7.52 18.65
N ALA A 435 5.41 -6.46 19.29
CA ALA A 435 6.49 -5.65 18.73
C ALA A 435 7.83 -6.40 18.68
N GLN A 436 8.11 -7.28 19.66
CA GLN A 436 9.32 -8.12 19.68
C GLN A 436 9.37 -9.12 18.51
N ILE A 437 8.23 -9.60 18.02
CA ILE A 437 8.22 -10.46 16.81
C ILE A 437 8.85 -9.72 15.60
N SER A 438 8.81 -8.39 15.57
CA SER A 438 9.46 -7.61 14.51
C SER A 438 10.98 -7.81 14.42
N PHE A 439 11.65 -8.37 15.44
CA PHE A 439 13.05 -8.76 15.32
C PHE A 439 13.31 -9.79 14.21
N ILE A 440 12.26 -10.46 13.69
CA ILE A 440 12.33 -11.30 12.49
C ILE A 440 12.92 -10.55 11.28
N VAL A 441 12.82 -9.23 11.22
CA VAL A 441 13.45 -8.43 10.14
C VAL A 441 14.98 -8.51 10.14
N ASN A 442 15.62 -8.99 11.22
CA ASN A 442 17.05 -9.32 11.24
C ASN A 442 17.41 -10.39 10.21
N PHE A 443 16.50 -11.30 9.87
CA PHE A 443 16.72 -12.28 8.80
C PHE A 443 16.94 -11.62 7.44
N GLY A 444 16.35 -10.45 7.21
CA GLY A 444 16.61 -9.67 6.00
C GLY A 444 18.08 -9.25 5.84
N GLN A 445 18.81 -9.16 6.96
CA GLN A 445 20.24 -8.87 6.99
C GLN A 445 21.07 -10.15 6.89
N ILE A 446 20.67 -11.20 7.62
CA ILE A 446 21.37 -12.50 7.62
C ILE A 446 21.34 -13.14 6.24
N LEU A 447 20.16 -13.20 5.62
CA LEU A 447 19.96 -13.77 4.29
C LEU A 447 20.33 -12.78 3.18
N GLY A 448 20.49 -11.49 3.52
CA GLY A 448 20.75 -10.42 2.57
C GLY A 448 19.60 -10.12 1.60
N THR A 449 18.40 -10.65 1.85
CA THR A 449 17.18 -10.43 1.07
C THR A 449 16.73 -8.97 1.08
N SER A 450 17.11 -8.20 2.11
CA SER A 450 16.82 -6.76 2.19
C SER A 450 17.35 -5.96 0.99
N SER A 451 18.50 -6.35 0.44
CA SER A 451 19.05 -5.69 -0.75
C SER A 451 18.23 -5.97 -2.00
N LEU A 452 17.77 -7.20 -2.18
CA LEU A 452 16.87 -7.60 -3.27
C LEU A 452 15.52 -6.89 -3.13
N LEU A 453 14.91 -6.93 -1.94
CA LEU A 453 13.64 -6.24 -1.67
C LEU A 453 13.73 -4.73 -1.89
N ASN A 454 14.86 -4.10 -1.53
CA ASN A 454 15.07 -2.68 -1.80
C ASN A 454 15.17 -2.37 -3.30
N LEU A 455 15.75 -3.26 -4.10
CA LEU A 455 15.81 -3.11 -5.56
C LEU A 455 14.43 -3.29 -6.18
N VAL A 456 13.72 -4.35 -5.80
CA VAL A 456 12.33 -4.60 -6.21
C VAL A 456 11.46 -3.39 -5.85
N TRP A 457 11.51 -2.93 -4.60
CA TRP A 457 10.80 -1.73 -4.15
C TRP A 457 11.20 -0.49 -4.96
N ALA A 458 12.49 -0.25 -5.19
CA ALA A 458 12.93 0.89 -5.99
C ALA A 458 12.38 0.86 -7.42
N GLU A 459 12.20 -0.34 -7.99
CA GLU A 459 11.64 -0.55 -9.32
C GLU A 459 10.12 -0.36 -9.36
N ILE A 460 9.39 -0.85 -8.36
CA ILE A 460 7.92 -0.85 -8.40
C ILE A 460 7.25 0.25 -7.58
N ARG A 461 7.96 0.98 -6.70
CA ARG A 461 7.32 1.89 -5.73
C ARG A 461 6.29 2.85 -6.35
N GLU A 462 6.58 3.37 -7.55
CA GLU A 462 5.68 4.32 -8.21
C GLU A 462 4.41 3.62 -8.69
N SER A 463 4.56 2.43 -9.28
CA SER A 463 3.44 1.59 -9.73
C SER A 463 2.60 1.11 -8.55
N LEU A 464 3.27 0.65 -7.50
CA LEU A 464 2.63 0.13 -6.30
C LEU A 464 1.83 1.21 -5.59
N ILE A 465 2.38 2.42 -5.44
CA ILE A 465 1.66 3.57 -4.85
C ILE A 465 0.41 3.90 -5.68
N VAL A 466 0.52 3.93 -7.01
CA VAL A 466 -0.62 4.21 -7.91
C VAL A 466 -1.70 3.14 -7.77
N MET A 467 -1.35 1.86 -7.89
CA MET A 467 -2.30 0.74 -7.79
C MET A 467 -2.95 0.65 -6.41
N SER A 468 -2.17 0.76 -5.33
CA SER A 468 -2.68 0.77 -3.97
C SER A 468 -3.57 1.98 -3.69
N PHE A 469 -3.31 3.13 -4.31
CA PHE A 469 -4.17 4.30 -4.19
C PHE A 469 -5.52 4.11 -4.90
N VAL A 470 -5.55 3.52 -6.09
CA VAL A 470 -6.81 3.16 -6.78
C VAL A 470 -7.60 2.13 -5.95
N SER A 471 -6.95 1.05 -5.53
CA SER A 471 -7.57 -0.01 -4.72
C SER A 471 -8.09 0.53 -3.39
N GLY A 472 -7.28 1.31 -2.65
CA GLY A 472 -7.67 1.90 -1.38
C GLY A 472 -8.80 2.93 -1.51
N THR A 473 -8.83 3.71 -2.59
CA THR A 473 -9.95 4.63 -2.86
C THR A 473 -11.23 3.86 -3.16
N PHE A 474 -11.15 2.81 -3.98
CA PHE A 474 -12.28 1.91 -4.22
C PHE A 474 -12.77 1.31 -2.90
N TRP A 475 -11.89 0.73 -2.09
CA TRP A 475 -12.20 0.12 -0.80
C TRP A 475 -12.98 1.07 0.12
N VAL A 476 -12.46 2.27 0.36
CA VAL A 476 -13.09 3.20 1.31
C VAL A 476 -14.43 3.73 0.81
N LEU A 477 -14.54 4.05 -0.49
CA LEU A 477 -15.81 4.50 -1.07
C LEU A 477 -16.86 3.39 -1.01
N SER A 478 -16.47 2.18 -1.38
CA SER A 478 -17.40 1.06 -1.45
C SER A 478 -17.75 0.50 -0.06
N ALA A 479 -16.88 0.66 0.95
CA ALA A 479 -17.22 0.41 2.35
C ALA A 479 -18.40 1.26 2.84
N THR A 480 -18.52 2.52 2.41
CA THR A 480 -19.73 3.28 2.79
C THR A 480 -20.99 2.76 2.12
N LEU A 481 -20.90 2.27 0.88
CA LEU A 481 -22.05 1.68 0.21
C LEU A 481 -22.51 0.42 0.95
N TRP A 482 -21.57 -0.38 1.45
CA TRP A 482 -21.85 -1.52 2.32
C TRP A 482 -22.53 -1.13 3.62
N TYR A 483 -21.99 -0.13 4.32
CA TYR A 483 -22.60 0.39 5.55
C TYR A 483 -24.05 0.84 5.32
N LEU A 484 -24.31 1.54 4.21
CA LEU A 484 -25.66 1.98 3.83
C LEU A 484 -26.60 0.84 3.44
N ALA A 485 -26.05 -0.25 2.87
CA ALA A 485 -26.85 -1.35 2.32
C ALA A 485 -27.24 -2.39 3.38
N GLU A 486 -26.29 -2.77 4.24
CA GLU A 486 -26.47 -3.90 5.16
C GLU A 486 -26.65 -3.47 6.62
N GLY A 487 -26.02 -2.37 7.04
CA GLY A 487 -26.14 -1.85 8.40
C GLY A 487 -25.73 -2.85 9.50
N PRO A 488 -26.20 -2.65 10.75
CA PRO A 488 -25.70 -3.38 11.92
C PRO A 488 -26.04 -4.88 11.93
N ASP A 489 -27.07 -5.31 11.20
CA ASP A 489 -27.53 -6.71 11.18
C ASP A 489 -26.45 -7.66 10.61
N GLN A 490 -25.54 -7.15 9.77
CA GLN A 490 -24.42 -7.90 9.21
C GLN A 490 -23.09 -7.62 9.93
N GLY A 491 -23.14 -7.08 11.15
CA GLY A 491 -21.95 -6.67 11.89
C GLY A 491 -21.33 -5.35 11.39
N MET A 492 -21.91 -4.70 10.37
CA MET A 492 -21.48 -3.38 9.90
C MET A 492 -22.06 -2.27 10.79
N THR A 493 -21.81 -2.40 12.10
CA THR A 493 -22.34 -1.52 13.17
C THR A 493 -21.83 -0.09 13.02
N ASP A 494 -20.58 0.04 12.62
CA ASP A 494 -19.88 1.28 12.42
C ASP A 494 -18.99 1.20 11.17
N MET A 495 -18.43 2.33 10.77
CA MET A 495 -17.67 2.42 9.54
C MET A 495 -16.28 1.78 9.65
N PHE A 496 -15.67 1.67 10.84
CA PHE A 496 -14.42 0.91 11.01
C PHE A 496 -14.67 -0.60 10.90
N SER A 497 -15.73 -1.09 11.53
CA SER A 497 -16.20 -2.48 11.39
C SER A 497 -16.54 -2.78 9.93
N THR A 498 -17.19 -1.86 9.23
CA THR A 498 -17.47 -2.01 7.79
C THR A 498 -16.20 -2.03 6.94
N LEU A 499 -15.24 -1.15 7.21
CA LEU A 499 -13.93 -1.18 6.55
C LEU A 499 -13.22 -2.51 6.78
N TYR A 500 -13.28 -3.05 7.99
CA TYR A 500 -12.73 -4.36 8.33
C TYR A 500 -13.39 -5.47 7.50
N TYR A 501 -14.71 -5.58 7.51
CA TYR A 501 -15.44 -6.60 6.74
C TYR A 501 -15.18 -6.49 5.25
N THR A 502 -15.25 -5.28 4.70
CA THR A 502 -15.00 -5.07 3.28
C THR A 502 -13.54 -5.28 2.87
N CYS A 503 -12.59 -5.15 3.79
CA CYS A 503 -11.20 -5.55 3.56
C CYS A 503 -11.08 -7.07 3.38
N ILE A 504 -11.82 -7.85 4.19
CA ILE A 504 -11.91 -9.31 4.04
C ILE A 504 -12.54 -9.65 2.68
N PHE A 505 -13.63 -8.97 2.30
CA PHE A 505 -14.27 -9.17 0.99
C PHE A 505 -13.33 -8.87 -0.19
N LEU A 506 -12.43 -7.89 -0.07
CA LEU A 506 -11.41 -7.60 -1.09
C LEU A 506 -10.32 -8.68 -1.22
N LEU A 507 -10.17 -9.54 -0.22
CA LEU A 507 -9.32 -10.73 -0.30
C LEU A 507 -10.03 -11.91 -1.01
N GLY A 508 -11.34 -11.78 -1.26
CA GLY A 508 -12.16 -12.84 -1.82
C GLY A 508 -12.72 -13.81 -0.77
N GLU A 509 -12.53 -13.51 0.51
CA GLU A 509 -13.10 -14.22 1.66
C GLU A 509 -14.40 -13.54 2.12
N TRP A 510 -15.39 -14.31 2.55
CA TRP A 510 -16.72 -13.80 2.91
C TRP A 510 -17.16 -14.35 4.26
N CYS A 511 -17.12 -13.50 5.28
CA CYS A 511 -17.58 -13.86 6.64
C CYS A 511 -19.11 -13.84 6.80
N SER A 512 -19.82 -13.23 5.86
CA SER A 512 -21.28 -13.27 5.72
C SER A 512 -21.61 -13.28 4.24
N PHE A 513 -22.71 -13.94 3.90
CA PHE A 513 -23.20 -14.07 2.53
C PHE A 513 -24.71 -13.79 2.40
N ASP A 514 -25.39 -13.55 3.53
CA ASP A 514 -26.83 -13.31 3.61
C ASP A 514 -27.17 -11.82 3.44
N PHE A 515 -26.76 -11.25 2.31
CA PHE A 515 -26.94 -9.82 2.07
C PHE A 515 -28.34 -9.45 1.56
N SER A 516 -28.73 -8.19 1.78
CA SER A 516 -29.87 -7.59 1.10
C SER A 516 -29.72 -7.66 -0.43
N PRO A 517 -30.77 -7.46 -1.25
CA PRO A 517 -30.63 -7.41 -2.71
C PRO A 517 -29.59 -6.37 -3.20
N VAL A 518 -29.42 -5.27 -2.45
CA VAL A 518 -28.42 -4.24 -2.75
C VAL A 518 -27.03 -4.72 -2.38
N GLY A 519 -26.84 -5.31 -1.19
CA GLY A 519 -25.56 -5.89 -0.79
C GLY A 519 -25.16 -7.09 -1.64
N ALA A 520 -26.11 -7.87 -2.14
CA ALA A 520 -25.89 -8.89 -3.16
C ALA A 520 -25.26 -8.29 -4.43
N GLY A 521 -25.81 -7.15 -4.90
CA GLY A 521 -25.24 -6.39 -6.00
C GLY A 521 -23.83 -5.87 -5.71
N LEU A 522 -23.59 -5.36 -4.50
CA LEU A 522 -22.28 -4.91 -4.05
C LEU A 522 -21.28 -6.06 -3.95
N SER A 523 -21.71 -7.22 -3.46
CA SER A 523 -20.89 -8.44 -3.40
C SER A 523 -20.43 -8.86 -4.79
N MET A 524 -21.35 -8.93 -5.77
CA MET A 524 -20.99 -9.24 -7.15
C MET A 524 -20.00 -8.23 -7.74
N LEU A 525 -20.20 -6.93 -7.47
CA LEU A 525 -19.26 -5.88 -7.87
C LEU A 525 -17.88 -6.06 -7.23
N TYR A 526 -17.82 -6.42 -5.94
CA TYR A 526 -16.58 -6.68 -5.22
C TYR A 526 -15.85 -7.90 -5.76
N SER A 527 -16.54 -9.01 -6.02
CA SER A 527 -15.92 -10.22 -6.58
C SER A 527 -15.27 -9.95 -7.94
N ILE A 528 -15.89 -9.14 -8.78
CA ILE A 528 -15.38 -8.85 -10.14
C ILE A 528 -14.32 -7.73 -10.12
N VAL A 529 -14.64 -6.60 -9.49
CA VAL A 529 -13.83 -5.38 -9.55
C VAL A 529 -12.93 -5.24 -8.33
N GLY A 530 -13.48 -5.43 -7.13
CA GLY A 530 -12.76 -5.23 -5.87
C GLY A 530 -11.57 -6.17 -5.71
N VAL A 531 -11.80 -7.48 -5.80
CA VAL A 531 -10.76 -8.51 -5.71
C VAL A 531 -9.69 -8.28 -6.79
N GLY A 532 -10.11 -7.95 -8.02
CA GLY A 532 -9.20 -7.67 -9.13
C GLY A 532 -8.31 -6.44 -8.90
N LEU A 533 -8.88 -5.33 -8.41
CA LEU A 533 -8.12 -4.12 -8.04
C LEU A 533 -7.14 -4.39 -6.89
N ASN A 534 -7.55 -5.17 -5.90
CA ASN A 534 -6.73 -5.49 -4.73
C ASN A 534 -5.59 -6.47 -5.05
N ALA A 535 -5.73 -7.30 -6.09
CA ALA A 535 -4.68 -8.20 -6.56
C ALA A 535 -3.56 -7.49 -7.34
N MET A 536 -3.80 -6.32 -7.95
CA MET A 536 -2.80 -5.65 -8.80
C MET A 536 -1.48 -5.31 -8.08
N PRO A 537 -1.50 -4.72 -6.85
CA PRO A 537 -0.28 -4.50 -6.08
C PRO A 537 0.58 -5.76 -5.90
N MET A 538 -0.06 -6.90 -5.63
CA MET A 538 0.62 -8.18 -5.44
C MET A 538 1.23 -8.68 -6.74
N ALA A 539 0.46 -8.64 -7.83
CA ALA A 539 0.93 -9.02 -9.15
C ALA A 539 2.14 -8.18 -9.60
N ALA A 540 2.12 -6.86 -9.35
CA ALA A 540 3.27 -5.99 -9.64
C ALA A 540 4.53 -6.33 -8.84
N VAL A 541 4.37 -6.75 -7.58
CA VAL A 541 5.50 -7.23 -6.75
C VAL A 541 6.06 -8.54 -7.30
N GLN A 542 5.19 -9.47 -7.68
CA GLN A 542 5.57 -10.76 -8.25
C GLN A 542 6.31 -10.59 -9.58
N ASP A 543 5.79 -9.76 -10.49
CA ASP A 543 6.43 -9.49 -11.79
C ASP A 543 7.83 -8.91 -11.61
N ALA A 544 8.01 -7.96 -10.69
CA ALA A 544 9.32 -7.38 -10.42
C ALA A 544 10.29 -8.35 -9.74
N LEU A 545 9.80 -9.24 -8.89
CA LEU A 545 10.62 -10.32 -8.32
C LEU A 545 11.11 -11.26 -9.43
N THR A 546 10.20 -11.72 -10.30
CA THR A 546 10.53 -12.59 -11.44
C THR A 546 11.53 -11.92 -12.39
N ASN A 547 11.30 -10.64 -12.73
CA ASN A 547 12.21 -9.89 -13.59
C ASN A 547 13.62 -9.77 -12.96
N MET A 548 13.71 -9.55 -11.65
CA MET A 548 15.00 -9.45 -10.95
C MET A 548 15.74 -10.78 -10.85
N THR A 549 15.01 -11.89 -10.71
CA THR A 549 15.60 -13.24 -10.73
C THR A 549 16.08 -13.61 -12.12
N ASP A 550 15.32 -13.26 -13.16
CA ASP A 550 15.60 -13.65 -14.54
C ASP A 550 16.68 -12.78 -15.21
N SER A 551 16.76 -11.49 -14.85
CA SER A 551 17.65 -10.51 -15.51
C SER A 551 19.15 -10.74 -15.25
N GLY A 552 19.55 -11.82 -14.57
CA GLY A 552 20.93 -12.03 -14.13
C GLY A 552 21.44 -10.97 -13.15
N ALA A 553 20.60 -9.97 -12.80
CA ALA A 553 20.90 -8.92 -11.83
C ALA A 553 21.13 -9.53 -10.44
N TYR A 554 20.31 -10.52 -10.07
CA TYR A 554 20.56 -11.34 -8.89
C TYR A 554 21.92 -12.03 -8.94
N HIS A 555 22.27 -12.65 -10.07
CA HIS A 555 23.59 -13.28 -10.26
C HIS A 555 24.74 -12.29 -10.10
N LEU A 556 24.64 -11.10 -10.71
CA LEU A 556 25.64 -10.04 -10.57
C LEU A 556 25.76 -9.51 -9.14
N MET A 557 24.65 -9.42 -8.41
CA MET A 557 24.67 -9.04 -6.99
C MET A 557 25.35 -10.10 -6.13
N VAL A 558 25.05 -11.37 -6.36
CA VAL A 558 25.67 -12.50 -5.66
C VAL A 558 27.15 -12.57 -5.99
N GLU A 559 27.51 -12.42 -7.26
CA GLU A 559 28.90 -12.40 -7.73
C GLU A 559 29.68 -11.22 -7.12
N ARG A 560 29.09 -10.01 -7.10
CA ARG A 560 29.67 -8.85 -6.42
C ARG A 560 29.88 -9.10 -4.93
N ARG A 561 28.92 -9.73 -4.25
CA ARG A 561 29.07 -10.07 -2.83
C ARG A 561 30.19 -11.10 -2.62
N ARG A 562 30.29 -12.11 -3.48
CA ARG A 562 31.42 -13.06 -3.47
C ARG A 562 32.76 -12.36 -3.66
N LEU A 563 32.85 -11.40 -4.59
CA LEU A 563 34.08 -10.66 -4.87
C LEU A 563 34.47 -9.72 -3.72
N ILE A 564 33.50 -9.08 -3.06
CA ILE A 564 33.74 -8.30 -1.83
C ILE A 564 34.23 -9.19 -0.68
N HIS A 565 33.75 -10.43 -0.57
CA HIS A 565 34.26 -11.37 0.45
C HIS A 565 35.61 -11.99 0.08
N SER A 566 35.95 -12.08 -1.21
CA SER A 566 37.22 -12.60 -1.72
C SER A 566 38.38 -11.58 -1.62
N THR A 567 38.27 -10.52 -0.82
CA THR A 567 39.26 -9.45 -0.66
C THR A 567 40.55 -9.87 0.08
N SER A 568 41.18 -10.97 -0.35
CA SER A 568 42.62 -11.10 -0.36
C SER A 568 43.24 -10.59 -1.67
N ASN A 569 42.45 -10.29 -2.72
CA ASN A 569 42.94 -9.73 -3.99
C ASN A 569 42.12 -8.51 -4.45
N LEU A 570 42.60 -7.30 -4.11
CA LEU A 570 42.02 -6.00 -4.56
C LEU A 570 41.82 -5.89 -6.08
N ARG A 571 42.60 -6.65 -6.87
CA ARG A 571 42.58 -6.64 -8.33
C ARG A 571 41.28 -7.21 -8.95
N SER A 572 40.60 -8.13 -8.26
CA SER A 572 39.36 -8.73 -8.78
C SER A 572 38.12 -7.85 -8.56
N SER A 573 38.16 -6.93 -7.57
CA SER A 573 37.06 -5.98 -7.32
C SER A 573 36.94 -4.93 -8.44
N GLU A 574 38.08 -4.46 -8.98
CA GLU A 574 38.08 -3.50 -10.09
C GLU A 574 37.53 -4.14 -11.39
N GLU A 575 37.86 -5.40 -11.65
CA GLU A 575 37.29 -6.14 -12.79
C GLU A 575 35.77 -6.38 -12.63
N ALA A 576 35.31 -6.65 -11.41
CA ALA A 576 33.89 -6.79 -11.10
C ALA A 576 33.11 -5.50 -11.38
N ASP A 577 33.61 -4.38 -10.87
CA ASP A 577 32.99 -3.06 -11.06
C ASP A 577 33.08 -2.63 -12.54
N ALA A 578 34.14 -3.00 -13.27
CA ALA A 578 34.24 -2.78 -14.71
C ALA A 578 33.23 -3.62 -15.50
N ARG A 579 33.00 -4.88 -15.13
CA ARG A 579 31.93 -5.72 -15.72
C ARG A 579 30.55 -5.16 -15.43
N LEU A 580 30.31 -4.67 -14.21
CA LEU A 580 29.04 -4.05 -13.82
C LEU A 580 28.80 -2.73 -14.57
N ALA A 581 29.84 -1.92 -14.75
CA ALA A 581 29.76 -0.68 -15.53
C ALA A 581 29.51 -0.93 -17.03
N ASN A 582 29.98 -2.07 -17.54
CA ASN A 582 29.74 -2.53 -18.91
C ASN A 582 28.44 -3.33 -19.06
N TYR A 583 27.84 -3.79 -17.97
CA TYR A 583 26.54 -4.44 -17.99
C TYR A 583 25.48 -3.41 -18.35
N ARG A 584 25.17 -3.33 -19.65
CA ARG A 584 23.93 -2.73 -20.09
C ARG A 584 22.84 -3.78 -19.87
N PRO A 585 21.82 -3.51 -19.05
CA PRO A 585 20.65 -4.38 -19.05
C PRO A 585 20.21 -4.57 -20.50
N ARG A 586 19.86 -5.81 -20.87
CA ARG A 586 19.37 -6.14 -22.20
C ARG A 586 18.37 -5.05 -22.58
N ARG A 587 18.69 -4.25 -23.60
CA ARG A 587 17.73 -3.30 -24.14
C ARG A 587 16.52 -4.13 -24.52
N THR A 588 15.39 -3.88 -23.85
CA THR A 588 14.13 -4.48 -24.23
C THR A 588 13.90 -4.15 -25.71
N GLU A 589 13.34 -5.08 -26.48
CA GLU A 589 13.06 -4.87 -27.91
C GLU A 589 12.30 -3.56 -28.17
N VAL A 590 11.56 -3.08 -27.16
CA VAL A 590 10.91 -1.76 -27.12
C VAL A 590 11.90 -0.60 -27.32
N GLU A 591 13.08 -0.60 -26.69
CA GLU A 591 14.10 0.44 -26.94
C GLU A 591 14.65 0.38 -28.37
N MET A 592 14.74 -0.82 -28.98
CA MET A 592 15.16 -0.94 -30.38
C MET A 592 14.06 -0.51 -31.34
N GLN A 593 12.80 -0.90 -31.12
CA GLN A 593 11.65 -0.49 -31.94
C GLN A 593 11.39 1.02 -31.85
N VAL A 594 11.62 1.65 -30.69
CA VAL A 594 11.50 3.11 -30.55
C VAL A 594 12.64 3.85 -31.28
N ILE A 595 13.83 3.25 -31.38
CA ILE A 595 14.93 3.81 -32.17
C ILE A 595 14.65 3.62 -33.67
N ASP A 596 14.16 2.47 -34.09
CA ASP A 596 13.85 2.19 -35.51
C ASP A 596 12.65 3.01 -36.02
N SER A 597 11.68 3.34 -35.16
CA SER A 597 10.59 4.27 -35.51
C SER A 597 11.00 5.74 -35.54
N LEU A 598 12.17 6.09 -34.98
CA LEU A 598 12.74 7.45 -35.07
C LEU A 598 13.52 7.68 -36.37
N ASP A 599 13.97 6.61 -37.04
CA ASP A 599 14.67 6.68 -38.34
C ASP A 599 13.71 6.63 -39.54
N GLN A 600 12.40 6.48 -39.31
CA GLN A 600 11.42 6.69 -40.37
C GLN A 600 11.22 8.18 -40.63
N PRO A 601 11.45 8.67 -41.87
CA PRO A 601 11.18 10.06 -42.21
C PRO A 601 9.70 10.35 -42.00
N ILE A 602 9.41 11.33 -41.13
CA ILE A 602 8.07 11.87 -40.95
C ILE A 602 7.69 12.54 -42.28
N PHE A 603 6.87 11.87 -43.08
CA PHE A 603 6.20 12.42 -44.25
C PHE A 603 4.89 13.10 -43.85
#